data_AF-F1Z6Z9-F1
#
_entry.id   AF-F1Z6Z9-F1
#
_cell.length_a   1.000
_cell.length_b   1.000
_cell.length_c   1.000
_cell.angle_alpha   90.00
_cell.angle_beta   90.00
_cell.angle_gamma   90.00
#
_symmetry.space_group_name_H-M   'P 1'
#
loop_
_entity.id
_entity.type
_entity.pdbx_description
1 polymer ?
#
loop_
_entity_poly.entity_id
_entity_poly.type
_entity_poly.pdbx_seq_one_letter_code
_entity_poly.pdbx_strand_id
1 'polypeptide(L)'
;MWAQIEGDRGIAPVASTGDFEVGGIEVNTTGKGPEEARDAGYRQATRLAWEKLWTQRGRGGPAPALDDGTLSGMVSAISVEHEEIGPHRYVAKLGVVFDRGRAAGYLGLQGGGTRSAPLLVIPLINQGGVASVFETRTPWQKAWADFHTGESVIDYVRPNGSGADGLLLDAGQVGRRSRNWWRTILDQYGAEDVLIPIARLERQWPGGPVKGTFVARYGPDNRFLGSFELTAANEDQLPAMLSEAVKRIDTIYAAALAQGQLRPDPSLNSQPQIDPKLINAIVDKLGPPPGLSGGTRDAAPAAAVSGATGPSIQVQFASPDAGAVDAALAAVRGVPGVQGAATSSLALGGVSVMRVGYGGDLEALAAALRAQGWKVTQGAGVLMIRR
;
A
#
# COMPACT_ATOMS: atom_id res chain seq x y z
N MET A 1 -28.59 18.59 -4.73
CA MET A 1 -28.30 17.55 -5.74
C MET A 1 -27.14 16.74 -5.18
N TRP A 2 -27.42 15.64 -4.49
CA TRP A 2 -26.38 14.76 -3.95
C TRP A 2 -25.96 13.84 -5.09
N ALA A 3 -24.71 13.95 -5.55
CA ALA A 3 -24.18 13.03 -6.54
C ALA A 3 -23.99 11.67 -5.87
N GLN A 4 -24.88 10.73 -6.18
CA GLN A 4 -24.76 9.34 -5.77
C GLN A 4 -23.57 8.72 -6.53
N ILE A 5 -22.41 8.65 -5.87
CA ILE A 5 -21.25 7.92 -6.34
C ILE A 5 -21.40 6.49 -5.79
N GLU A 6 -22.30 5.72 -6.38
CA GLU A 6 -22.49 4.32 -6.00
C GLU A 6 -22.24 3.44 -7.22
N GLY A 7 -21.19 2.64 -7.12
CA GLY A 7 -20.71 1.76 -8.17
C GLY A 7 -19.35 1.23 -7.76
N ASP A 8 -19.19 -0.09 -7.78
CA ASP A 8 -17.93 -0.79 -7.58
C ASP A 8 -16.95 -0.40 -8.71
N ARG A 9 -16.20 0.69 -8.53
CA ARG A 9 -15.30 1.28 -9.54
C ARG A 9 -13.88 0.74 -9.47
N GLY A 10 -13.51 0.07 -8.39
CA GLY A 10 -12.16 -0.42 -8.17
C GLY A 10 -11.87 -1.77 -8.81
N ILE A 11 -10.60 -2.10 -8.97
CA ILE A 11 -10.09 -3.45 -9.21
C ILE A 11 -9.16 -3.77 -8.05
N ALA A 12 -9.58 -4.70 -7.19
CA ALA A 12 -8.76 -5.11 -6.06
C ALA A 12 -7.48 -5.80 -6.55
N PRO A 13 -6.29 -5.39 -6.08
CA PRO A 13 -5.05 -6.08 -6.42
C PRO A 13 -5.06 -7.53 -5.95
N VAL A 14 -4.47 -8.42 -6.73
CA VAL A 14 -4.23 -9.81 -6.29
C VAL A 14 -3.28 -9.77 -5.10
N ALA A 15 -3.67 -10.42 -4.00
CA ALA A 15 -2.82 -10.61 -2.84
C ALA A 15 -1.65 -11.51 -3.24
N SER A 16 -0.44 -10.94 -3.35
CA SER A 16 0.77 -11.73 -3.51
C SER A 16 1.29 -12.11 -2.13
N THR A 17 1.05 -13.34 -1.68
CA THR A 17 2.03 -14.01 -0.82
C THR A 17 3.30 -14.11 -1.66
N GLY A 18 4.38 -13.45 -1.26
CA GLY A 18 5.58 -13.28 -2.08
C GLY A 18 6.38 -14.56 -2.38
N ASP A 19 5.77 -15.74 -2.23
CA ASP A 19 6.36 -17.05 -2.46
C ASP A 19 6.28 -17.43 -3.96
N PHE A 20 7.15 -18.33 -4.39
CA PHE A 20 7.14 -18.83 -5.77
C PHE A 20 6.26 -20.06 -5.90
N GLU A 21 5.17 -19.95 -6.64
CA GLU A 21 4.26 -21.08 -6.89
C GLU A 21 4.53 -21.73 -8.26
N VAL A 22 4.64 -23.05 -8.26
CA VAL A 22 4.83 -23.86 -9.47
C VAL A 22 3.76 -24.95 -9.52
N GLY A 23 2.75 -24.75 -10.37
CA GLY A 23 1.66 -25.69 -10.57
C GLY A 23 1.91 -26.74 -11.67
N GLY A 24 1.05 -27.75 -11.70
CA GLY A 24 0.99 -28.77 -12.76
C GLY A 24 2.19 -29.70 -12.82
N ILE A 25 2.65 -30.18 -11.67
CA ILE A 25 3.72 -31.17 -11.57
C ILE A 25 3.11 -32.56 -11.47
N GLU A 26 3.32 -33.37 -12.49
CA GLU A 26 2.84 -34.76 -12.53
C GLU A 26 3.90 -35.70 -11.95
N VAL A 27 3.49 -36.54 -11.00
CA VAL A 27 4.34 -37.55 -10.39
C VAL A 27 3.71 -38.93 -10.44
N ASN A 28 4.56 -39.93 -10.62
CA ASN A 28 4.19 -41.34 -10.61
C ASN A 28 5.34 -42.12 -9.97
N THR A 29 5.15 -42.52 -8.72
CA THR A 29 6.19 -43.12 -7.88
C THR A 29 5.71 -44.42 -7.24
N THR A 30 6.67 -45.23 -6.78
CA THR A 30 6.40 -46.50 -6.12
C THR A 30 7.16 -46.61 -4.81
N GLY A 31 6.62 -47.36 -3.85
CA GLY A 31 7.22 -47.58 -2.53
C GLY A 31 6.80 -48.92 -1.91
N LYS A 32 7.43 -49.31 -0.79
CA LYS A 32 7.09 -50.55 -0.09
C LYS A 32 5.74 -50.48 0.63
N GLY A 33 5.15 -49.29 0.69
CA GLY A 33 3.78 -49.04 1.12
C GLY A 33 3.26 -47.71 0.57
N PRO A 34 1.99 -47.36 0.85
CA PRO A 34 1.36 -46.16 0.32
C PRO A 34 2.03 -44.87 0.80
N GLU A 35 2.45 -44.81 2.06
CA GLU A 35 3.13 -43.65 2.64
C GLU A 35 4.52 -43.43 2.01
N GLU A 36 5.33 -44.49 1.87
CA GLU A 36 6.65 -44.38 1.25
C GLU A 36 6.56 -44.00 -0.24
N ALA A 37 5.54 -44.49 -0.94
CA ALA A 37 5.25 -44.08 -2.31
C ALA A 37 4.87 -42.59 -2.38
N ARG A 38 4.04 -42.11 -1.45
CA ARG A 38 3.66 -40.68 -1.38
C ARG A 38 4.86 -39.78 -1.07
N ASP A 39 5.69 -40.14 -0.09
CA ASP A 39 6.89 -39.37 0.25
C ASP A 39 7.87 -39.30 -0.92
N ALA A 40 8.02 -40.39 -1.67
CA ALA A 40 8.80 -40.41 -2.90
C ALA A 40 8.18 -39.48 -3.96
N GLY A 41 6.85 -39.47 -4.08
CA GLY A 41 6.09 -38.55 -4.92
C GLY A 41 6.36 -37.09 -4.61
N TYR A 42 6.32 -36.70 -3.33
CA TYR A 42 6.59 -35.32 -2.91
C TYR A 42 8.04 -34.90 -3.16
N ARG A 43 9.02 -35.78 -2.91
CA ARG A 43 10.43 -35.50 -3.26
C ARG A 43 10.61 -35.31 -4.77
N GLN A 44 10.00 -36.18 -5.58
CA GLN A 44 10.06 -36.05 -7.04
C GLN A 44 9.36 -34.78 -7.52
N ALA A 45 8.18 -34.45 -6.96
CA ALA A 45 7.44 -33.26 -7.32
C ALA A 45 8.24 -32.00 -7.01
N THR A 46 8.88 -31.94 -5.84
CA THR A 46 9.72 -30.81 -5.44
C THR A 46 10.89 -30.61 -6.38
N ARG A 47 11.56 -31.70 -6.81
CA ARG A 47 12.68 -31.62 -7.77
C ARG A 47 12.23 -31.10 -9.13
N LEU A 48 11.15 -31.65 -9.67
CA LEU A 48 10.57 -31.21 -10.95
C LEU A 48 10.09 -29.75 -10.88
N ALA A 49 9.48 -29.36 -9.77
CA ALA A 49 9.06 -27.99 -9.52
C ALA A 49 10.25 -27.02 -9.47
N TRP A 50 11.36 -27.42 -8.84
CA TRP A 50 12.60 -26.64 -8.79
C TRP A 50 13.21 -26.45 -10.19
N GLU A 51 13.26 -27.50 -11.00
CA GLU A 51 13.75 -27.42 -12.38
C GLU A 51 12.89 -26.48 -13.24
N LYS A 52 11.56 -26.56 -13.07
CA LYS A 52 10.61 -25.67 -13.75
C LYS A 52 10.77 -24.22 -13.27
N LEU A 53 10.91 -23.99 -11.97
CA LEU A 53 11.17 -22.67 -11.38
C LEU A 53 12.48 -22.08 -11.91
N TRP A 54 13.54 -22.89 -11.96
CA TRP A 54 14.84 -22.49 -12.48
C TRP A 54 14.76 -22.09 -13.96
N THR A 55 14.06 -22.88 -14.77
CA THR A 55 13.86 -22.55 -16.20
C THR A 55 13.14 -21.21 -16.38
N GLN A 56 12.24 -20.87 -15.45
CA GLN A 56 11.47 -19.62 -15.50
C GLN A 56 12.20 -18.41 -14.90
N ARG A 57 13.10 -18.61 -13.93
CA ARG A 57 13.61 -17.56 -13.03
C ARG A 57 15.12 -17.58 -12.76
N GLY A 58 15.81 -18.67 -13.11
CA GLY A 58 17.24 -18.87 -12.86
C GLY A 58 18.13 -18.07 -13.82
N ARG A 59 19.44 -18.15 -13.60
CA ARG A 59 20.47 -17.41 -14.37
C ARG A 59 20.78 -18.00 -15.76
N GLY A 60 19.89 -18.85 -16.30
CA GLY A 60 20.14 -19.65 -17.50
C GLY A 60 21.03 -20.88 -17.23
N GLY A 61 20.96 -21.87 -18.11
CA GLY A 61 21.61 -23.18 -17.93
C GLY A 61 20.78 -24.17 -17.11
N PRO A 62 21.29 -25.40 -16.87
CA PRO A 62 20.58 -26.41 -16.09
C PRO A 62 20.44 -26.01 -14.62
N ALA A 63 19.36 -26.46 -13.98
CA ALA A 63 19.11 -26.19 -12.56
C ALA A 63 20.23 -26.79 -11.70
N PRO A 64 20.68 -26.08 -10.64
CA PRO A 64 21.61 -26.64 -9.67
C PRO A 64 21.03 -27.92 -9.07
N ALA A 65 21.86 -28.97 -9.03
CA ALA A 65 21.52 -30.20 -8.34
C ALA A 65 21.58 -29.95 -6.83
N LEU A 66 20.42 -29.71 -6.22
CA LEU A 66 20.24 -29.57 -4.78
C LEU A 66 19.79 -30.91 -4.18
N ASP A 67 20.24 -31.20 -2.96
CA ASP A 67 19.79 -32.38 -2.24
C ASP A 67 18.34 -32.22 -1.77
N ASP A 68 17.66 -33.35 -1.53
CA ASP A 68 16.25 -33.37 -1.18
C ASP A 68 15.96 -32.64 0.13
N GLY A 69 16.91 -32.62 1.08
CA GLY A 69 16.77 -31.91 2.34
C GLY A 69 16.75 -30.40 2.13
N THR A 70 17.70 -29.89 1.34
CA THR A 70 17.74 -28.49 0.94
C THR A 70 16.49 -28.08 0.16
N LEU A 71 16.06 -28.90 -0.81
CA LEU A 71 14.84 -28.66 -1.58
C LEU A 71 13.61 -28.59 -0.68
N SER A 72 13.44 -29.56 0.21
CA SER A 72 12.30 -29.62 1.13
C SER A 72 12.30 -28.46 2.12
N GLY A 73 13.47 -28.00 2.58
CA GLY A 73 13.59 -26.83 3.45
C GLY A 73 13.18 -25.51 2.79
N MET A 74 13.19 -25.44 1.45
CA MET A 74 12.71 -24.29 0.69
C MET A 74 11.21 -24.34 0.41
N VAL A 75 10.56 -25.50 0.51
CA VAL A 75 9.12 -25.62 0.25
C VAL A 75 8.35 -25.04 1.44
N SER A 76 7.44 -24.10 1.17
CA SER A 76 6.50 -23.56 2.16
C SER A 76 5.19 -24.33 2.18
N ALA A 77 4.71 -24.80 1.02
CA ALA A 77 3.51 -25.61 0.90
C ALA A 77 3.51 -26.51 -0.34
N ILE A 78 2.76 -27.60 -0.30
CA ILE A 78 2.42 -28.43 -1.46
C ILE A 78 0.90 -28.46 -1.57
N SER A 79 0.39 -28.03 -2.72
CA SER A 79 -1.03 -28.10 -3.08
C SER A 79 -1.29 -29.36 -3.90
N VAL A 80 -2.40 -30.04 -3.61
CA VAL A 80 -2.79 -31.28 -4.30
C VAL A 80 -3.92 -30.95 -5.28
N GLU A 81 -3.67 -31.08 -6.59
CA GLU A 81 -4.70 -30.90 -7.62
C GLU A 81 -5.48 -32.21 -7.83
N HIS A 82 -4.75 -33.31 -7.99
CA HIS A 82 -5.30 -34.66 -8.17
C HIS A 82 -4.38 -35.66 -7.49
N GLU A 83 -4.93 -36.65 -6.79
CA GLU A 83 -4.14 -37.66 -6.08
C GLU A 83 -4.83 -39.03 -6.11
N GLU A 84 -4.06 -40.05 -6.48
CA GLU A 84 -4.43 -41.45 -6.47
C GLU A 84 -3.37 -42.27 -5.73
N ILE A 85 -3.80 -42.91 -4.63
CA ILE A 85 -2.93 -43.71 -3.76
C ILE A 85 -3.31 -45.19 -3.89
N GLY A 86 -2.40 -45.98 -4.46
CA GLY A 86 -2.46 -47.43 -4.46
C GLY A 86 -1.57 -48.05 -3.37
N PRO A 87 -1.59 -49.38 -3.19
CA PRO A 87 -0.83 -50.07 -2.13
C PRO A 87 0.69 -49.84 -2.19
N HIS A 88 1.23 -49.71 -3.42
CA HIS A 88 2.67 -49.53 -3.68
C HIS A 88 2.94 -48.44 -4.72
N ARG A 89 1.93 -47.68 -5.14
CA ARG A 89 2.03 -46.70 -6.23
C ARG A 89 1.30 -45.43 -5.87
N TYR A 90 1.91 -44.30 -6.21
CA TYR A 90 1.39 -42.97 -5.97
C TYR A 90 1.40 -42.18 -7.28
N VAL A 91 0.23 -41.71 -7.72
CA VAL A 91 0.09 -40.87 -8.91
C VAL A 91 -0.60 -39.58 -8.50
N ALA A 92 0.01 -38.44 -8.78
CA ALA A 92 -0.57 -37.17 -8.40
C ALA A 92 -0.20 -36.05 -9.37
N LYS A 93 -1.03 -35.02 -9.38
CA LYS A 93 -0.74 -33.72 -9.97
C LYS A 93 -0.69 -32.70 -8.84
N LEU A 94 0.47 -32.09 -8.65
CA LEU A 94 0.80 -31.28 -7.48
C LEU A 94 1.24 -29.87 -7.90
N GLY A 95 0.93 -28.89 -7.05
CA GLY A 95 1.55 -27.57 -7.04
C GLY A 95 2.54 -27.47 -5.88
N VAL A 96 3.71 -26.89 -6.12
CA VAL A 96 4.73 -26.68 -5.08
C VAL A 96 4.96 -25.19 -4.90
N VAL A 97 4.90 -24.72 -3.66
CA VAL A 97 5.16 -23.34 -3.26
C VAL A 97 6.51 -23.29 -2.56
N PHE A 98 7.42 -22.47 -3.08
CA PHE A 98 8.73 -22.24 -2.49
C PHE A 98 8.77 -20.91 -1.75
N ASP A 99 9.32 -20.93 -0.53
CA ASP A 99 9.68 -19.74 0.22
C ASP A 99 10.68 -18.92 -0.59
N ARG A 100 10.29 -17.68 -0.92
CA ARG A 100 11.11 -16.80 -1.76
C ARG A 100 12.43 -16.46 -1.11
N GLY A 101 12.48 -16.23 0.20
CA GLY A 101 13.70 -15.85 0.91
C GLY A 101 14.77 -16.94 0.81
N ARG A 102 14.36 -18.20 0.97
CA ARG A 102 15.26 -19.36 0.89
C ARG A 102 15.62 -19.71 -0.56
N ALA A 103 14.66 -19.68 -1.48
CA ALA A 103 14.87 -20.05 -2.89
C ALA A 103 15.62 -18.97 -3.69
N ALA A 104 15.45 -17.68 -3.38
CA ALA A 104 16.07 -16.57 -4.10
C ALA A 104 17.60 -16.64 -4.11
N GLY A 105 18.20 -17.13 -3.02
CA GLY A 105 19.65 -17.30 -2.94
C GLY A 105 20.18 -18.25 -4.02
N TYR A 106 19.52 -19.39 -4.18
CA TYR A 106 19.89 -20.40 -5.17
C TYR A 106 19.60 -19.97 -6.59
N LEU A 107 18.45 -19.34 -6.84
CA LEU A 107 18.08 -18.79 -8.15
C LEU A 107 19.05 -17.70 -8.64
N GLY A 108 19.99 -17.27 -7.80
CA GLY A 108 20.86 -16.16 -8.12
C GLY A 108 20.09 -14.84 -8.18
N LEU A 109 18.91 -14.82 -7.55
CA LEU A 109 18.18 -13.63 -7.17
C LEU A 109 18.75 -13.06 -5.85
N GLN A 110 19.79 -13.68 -5.28
CA GLN A 110 20.67 -13.09 -4.28
C GLN A 110 21.30 -11.82 -4.87
N GLY A 111 20.89 -10.69 -4.32
CA GLY A 111 20.86 -9.41 -5.04
C GLY A 111 19.47 -8.78 -5.08
N GLY A 112 18.47 -9.34 -4.37
CA GLY A 112 17.34 -8.57 -3.87
C GLY A 112 17.90 -7.36 -3.13
N GLY A 113 18.06 -6.26 -3.85
CA GLY A 113 18.65 -5.05 -3.33
C GLY A 113 17.85 -4.59 -2.11
N THR A 114 18.34 -3.58 -1.41
CA THR A 114 17.52 -2.81 -0.49
C THR A 114 16.15 -2.60 -1.12
N ARG A 115 15.11 -3.24 -0.57
CA ARG A 115 13.74 -3.07 -1.07
C ARG A 115 13.43 -1.58 -1.03
N SER A 116 12.68 -1.09 -2.01
CA SER A 116 12.28 0.31 -1.96
C SER A 116 11.46 0.57 -0.69
N ALA A 117 11.41 1.83 -0.28
CA ALA A 117 10.30 2.30 0.55
C ALA A 117 8.94 1.97 -0.10
N PRO A 118 7.82 1.97 0.63
CA PRO A 118 6.50 1.78 0.03
C PRO A 118 6.19 2.91 -0.96
N LEU A 119 5.95 2.55 -2.22
CA LEU A 119 5.70 3.48 -3.33
C LEU A 119 4.28 3.35 -3.85
N LEU A 120 3.53 4.45 -3.85
CA LEU A 120 2.17 4.54 -4.37
C LEU A 120 2.15 4.44 -5.89
N VAL A 121 1.42 3.49 -6.46
CA VAL A 121 1.28 3.35 -7.92
C VAL A 121 0.05 4.09 -8.41
N ILE A 122 0.25 4.98 -9.38
CA ILE A 122 -0.81 5.72 -10.08
C ILE A 122 -0.77 5.36 -11.57
N PRO A 123 -1.51 4.32 -12.01
CA PRO A 123 -1.46 3.81 -13.37
C PRO A 123 -2.25 4.71 -14.33
N LEU A 124 -1.55 5.66 -14.96
CA LEU A 124 -2.17 6.57 -15.92
C LEU A 124 -2.23 5.93 -17.30
N ILE A 125 -3.41 5.96 -17.94
CA ILE A 125 -3.60 5.57 -19.32
C ILE A 125 -4.06 6.76 -20.16
N ASN A 126 -3.51 6.90 -21.36
CA ASN A 126 -3.92 7.85 -22.38
C ASN A 126 -4.51 7.06 -23.55
N GLN A 127 -5.81 7.21 -23.81
CA GLN A 127 -6.48 6.56 -24.92
C GLN A 127 -7.48 7.53 -25.57
N GLY A 128 -7.43 7.66 -26.90
CA GLY A 128 -8.34 8.56 -27.62
C GLY A 128 -8.20 10.03 -27.21
N GLY A 129 -7.02 10.45 -26.74
CA GLY A 129 -6.77 11.81 -26.27
C GLY A 129 -7.22 12.09 -24.83
N VAL A 130 -7.82 11.10 -24.15
CA VAL A 130 -8.26 11.23 -22.75
C VAL A 130 -7.28 10.52 -21.84
N ALA A 131 -6.83 11.24 -20.80
CA ALA A 131 -6.05 10.68 -19.72
C ALA A 131 -6.99 10.21 -18.60
N SER A 132 -6.78 8.99 -18.09
CA SER A 132 -7.49 8.46 -16.93
C SER A 132 -6.58 7.60 -16.07
N VAL A 133 -6.96 7.45 -14.80
CA VAL A 133 -6.29 6.63 -13.78
C VAL A 133 -7.34 5.72 -13.13
N PHE A 134 -8.13 6.27 -12.19
CA PHE A 134 -9.12 5.57 -11.38
C PHE A 134 -10.55 6.13 -11.53
N GLU A 135 -10.75 7.15 -12.37
CA GLU A 135 -12.07 7.72 -12.66
C GLU A 135 -13.01 6.68 -13.30
N THR A 136 -12.42 5.74 -14.03
CA THR A 136 -13.07 4.59 -14.69
C THR A 136 -12.20 3.36 -14.59
N ARG A 137 -12.77 2.14 -14.64
CA ARG A 137 -11.99 0.91 -14.75
C ARG A 137 -11.22 0.89 -16.07
N THR A 138 -9.90 0.78 -15.99
CA THR A 138 -9.04 0.75 -17.19
C THR A 138 -8.34 -0.60 -17.36
N PRO A 139 -8.04 -1.04 -18.59
CA PRO A 139 -7.26 -2.25 -18.81
C PRO A 139 -5.84 -2.14 -18.24
N TRP A 140 -5.32 -0.91 -18.10
CA TRP A 140 -4.03 -0.66 -17.48
C TRP A 140 -4.05 -0.82 -15.95
N GLN A 141 -5.09 -0.29 -15.29
CA GLN A 141 -5.35 -0.54 -13.87
C GLN A 141 -5.48 -2.05 -13.61
N LYS A 142 -6.22 -2.77 -14.47
CA LYS A 142 -6.36 -4.22 -14.36
C LYS A 142 -5.01 -4.93 -14.45
N ALA A 143 -4.17 -4.59 -15.42
CA ALA A 143 -2.85 -5.19 -15.58
C ALA A 143 -1.96 -4.99 -14.34
N TRP A 144 -2.02 -3.81 -13.70
CA TRP A 144 -1.32 -3.53 -12.44
C TRP A 144 -1.92 -4.26 -11.24
N ALA A 145 -3.23 -4.43 -11.19
CA ALA A 145 -3.91 -5.20 -10.15
C ALA A 145 -3.56 -6.70 -10.23
N ASP A 146 -3.50 -7.24 -11.45
CA ASP A 146 -3.16 -8.64 -11.72
C ASP A 146 -1.64 -8.93 -11.59
N PHE A 147 -0.80 -7.89 -11.56
CA PHE A 147 0.65 -8.04 -11.44
C PHE A 147 1.05 -8.59 -10.06
N HIS A 148 1.90 -9.61 -10.06
CA HIS A 148 2.37 -10.26 -8.85
C HIS A 148 3.59 -9.52 -8.29
N THR A 149 3.31 -8.46 -7.52
CA THR A 149 4.35 -7.60 -6.89
C THR A 149 5.25 -8.34 -5.91
N GLY A 150 4.82 -9.52 -5.44
CA GLY A 150 5.57 -10.40 -4.57
C GLY A 150 6.89 -10.89 -5.15
N GLU A 151 7.18 -10.66 -6.43
CA GLU A 151 8.46 -10.98 -7.08
C GLU A 151 9.37 -9.75 -7.28
N SER A 152 8.86 -8.53 -7.06
CA SER A 152 9.63 -7.30 -7.27
C SER A 152 10.52 -6.95 -6.06
N VAL A 153 11.52 -6.09 -6.31
CA VAL A 153 12.29 -5.37 -5.26
C VAL A 153 11.65 -4.03 -4.91
N ILE A 154 10.61 -3.63 -5.65
CA ILE A 154 9.80 -2.46 -5.40
C ILE A 154 8.62 -2.85 -4.51
N ASP A 155 8.42 -2.10 -3.43
CA ASP A 155 7.27 -2.22 -2.57
C ASP A 155 6.12 -1.35 -3.11
N TYR A 156 5.17 -1.99 -3.79
CA TYR A 156 4.09 -1.28 -4.47
C TYR A 156 2.85 -1.16 -3.57
N VAL A 157 2.51 0.08 -3.21
CA VAL A 157 1.20 0.42 -2.63
C VAL A 157 0.23 0.63 -3.79
N ARG A 158 -0.74 -0.28 -3.93
CA ARG A 158 -1.69 -0.30 -5.05
C ARG A 158 -3.10 0.02 -4.57
N PRO A 159 -3.61 1.24 -4.82
CA PRO A 159 -5.00 1.58 -4.53
C PRO A 159 -5.93 0.70 -5.38
N ASN A 160 -7.06 0.31 -4.80
CA ASN A 160 -8.05 -0.43 -5.55
C ASN A 160 -8.83 0.50 -6.51
N GLY A 161 -8.81 1.82 -6.31
CA GLY A 161 -9.53 2.78 -7.16
C GLY A 161 -11.01 2.92 -6.81
N SER A 162 -11.41 2.51 -5.61
CA SER A 162 -12.80 2.60 -5.13
C SER A 162 -13.01 3.83 -4.22
N GLY A 163 -14.26 4.26 -4.05
CA GLY A 163 -14.60 5.34 -3.13
C GLY A 163 -13.93 6.68 -3.48
N ALA A 164 -13.17 7.23 -2.52
CA ALA A 164 -12.50 8.53 -2.67
C ALA A 164 -11.27 8.50 -3.60
N ASP A 165 -10.73 7.31 -3.92
CA ASP A 165 -9.51 7.16 -4.74
C ASP A 165 -9.66 7.83 -6.11
N GLY A 166 -10.79 7.66 -6.79
CA GLY A 166 -11.03 8.24 -8.11
C GLY A 166 -11.16 9.77 -8.12
N LEU A 167 -11.34 10.41 -6.96
CA LEU A 167 -11.34 11.88 -6.82
C LEU A 167 -9.96 12.41 -6.39
N LEU A 168 -9.21 11.61 -5.64
CA LEU A 168 -7.91 11.99 -5.07
C LEU A 168 -6.74 11.66 -6.01
N LEU A 169 -6.88 10.60 -6.81
CA LEU A 169 -5.89 10.06 -7.73
C LEU A 169 -6.42 10.13 -9.17
N ASP A 170 -6.60 11.36 -9.66
CA ASP A 170 -7.04 11.65 -11.03
C ASP A 170 -5.86 12.03 -11.95
N ALA A 171 -6.07 11.97 -13.26
CA ALA A 171 -5.02 12.29 -14.25
C ALA A 171 -4.51 13.74 -14.16
N GLY A 172 -5.33 14.67 -13.68
CA GLY A 172 -4.96 16.07 -13.44
C GLY A 172 -4.11 16.28 -12.18
N GLN A 173 -4.23 15.40 -11.18
CA GLN A 173 -3.41 15.44 -9.97
C GLN A 173 -1.97 14.97 -10.22
N VAL A 174 -1.76 14.06 -11.18
CA VAL A 174 -0.45 13.47 -11.51
C VAL A 174 0.60 14.53 -11.90
N GLY A 175 0.18 15.66 -12.48
CA GLY A 175 1.06 16.76 -12.85
C GLY A 175 1.31 17.80 -11.74
N ARG A 176 0.64 17.68 -10.58
CA ARG A 176 0.77 18.68 -9.51
C ARG A 176 2.14 18.58 -8.86
N ARG A 177 2.77 19.74 -8.63
CA ARG A 177 4.07 19.82 -7.94
C ARG A 177 3.97 20.19 -6.45
N SER A 178 2.74 20.33 -5.93
CA SER A 178 2.51 20.75 -4.55
C SER A 178 2.88 19.63 -3.57
N ARG A 179 3.94 19.82 -2.79
CA ARG A 179 4.42 18.79 -1.84
C ARG A 179 3.49 18.60 -0.67
N ASN A 180 2.79 19.66 -0.25
CA ASN A 180 1.75 19.56 0.77
C ASN A 180 0.59 18.67 0.32
N TRP A 181 0.17 18.79 -0.95
CA TRP A 181 -0.87 17.92 -1.51
C TRP A 181 -0.42 16.47 -1.56
N TRP A 182 0.78 16.23 -2.12
CA TRP A 182 1.33 14.88 -2.22
C TRP A 182 1.55 14.23 -0.87
N ARG A 183 2.01 14.97 0.14
CA ARG A 183 2.12 14.45 1.51
C ARG A 183 0.77 13.98 2.05
N THR A 184 -0.30 14.78 1.90
CA THR A 184 -1.64 14.36 2.33
C THR A 184 -2.10 13.07 1.65
N ILE A 185 -1.84 12.94 0.34
CA ILE A 185 -2.17 11.72 -0.41
C ILE A 185 -1.33 10.54 0.08
N LEU A 186 0.00 10.69 0.16
CA LEU A 186 0.92 9.64 0.55
C LEU A 186 0.69 9.16 1.99
N ASP A 187 0.41 10.07 2.92
CA ASP A 187 0.03 9.78 4.30
C ASP A 187 -1.25 8.91 4.36
N GLN A 188 -2.24 9.19 3.48
CA GLN A 188 -3.50 8.43 3.43
C GLN A 188 -3.29 6.98 2.96
N TYR A 189 -2.36 6.75 2.04
CA TYR A 189 -2.09 5.41 1.50
C TYR A 189 -0.91 4.70 2.20
N GLY A 190 -0.24 5.35 3.16
CA GLY A 190 0.92 4.79 3.85
C GLY A 190 2.14 4.57 2.94
N ALA A 191 2.30 5.44 1.93
CA ALA A 191 3.43 5.40 1.00
C ALA A 191 4.42 6.54 1.31
N GLU A 192 5.70 6.33 0.99
CA GLU A 192 6.73 7.36 1.16
C GLU A 192 6.94 8.20 -0.10
N ASP A 193 6.59 7.66 -1.28
CA ASP A 193 6.69 8.36 -2.56
C ASP A 193 5.75 7.74 -3.60
N VAL A 194 5.78 8.25 -4.84
CA VAL A 194 4.84 7.89 -5.91
C VAL A 194 5.53 7.40 -7.19
N LEU A 195 4.93 6.41 -7.84
CA LEU A 195 5.28 5.91 -9.16
C LEU A 195 4.11 6.14 -10.12
N ILE A 196 4.42 6.66 -11.31
CA ILE A 196 3.44 7.04 -12.32
C ILE A 196 3.76 6.26 -13.61
N PRO A 197 3.36 4.98 -13.71
CA PRO A 197 3.49 4.23 -14.94
C PRO A 197 2.41 4.67 -15.95
N ILE A 198 2.85 5.24 -17.07
CA ILE A 198 1.98 5.79 -18.12
C ILE A 198 1.89 4.80 -19.28
N ALA A 199 0.68 4.49 -19.74
CA ALA A 199 0.41 3.76 -20.97
C ALA A 199 -0.32 4.66 -21.97
N ARG A 200 0.25 4.90 -23.16
CA ARG A 200 -0.42 5.58 -24.26
C ARG A 200 -0.78 4.56 -25.33
N LEU A 201 -2.08 4.34 -25.55
CA LEU A 201 -2.59 3.36 -26.50
C LEU A 201 -3.18 4.05 -27.73
N GLU A 202 -2.65 3.71 -28.90
CA GLU A 202 -3.08 4.22 -30.19
C GLU A 202 -3.54 3.07 -31.07
N ARG A 203 -4.83 3.08 -31.44
CA ARG A 203 -5.38 2.13 -32.40
C ARG A 203 -5.16 2.68 -33.79
N GLN A 204 -4.45 1.94 -34.64
CA GLN A 204 -4.14 2.42 -35.99
C GLN A 204 -5.39 2.44 -36.88
N TRP A 205 -6.31 1.50 -36.68
CA TRP A 205 -7.65 1.45 -37.28
C TRP A 205 -8.59 0.58 -36.42
N PRO A 206 -9.92 0.64 -36.60
CA PRO A 206 -10.86 -0.25 -35.90
C PRO A 206 -10.50 -1.73 -36.16
N GLY A 207 -10.29 -2.50 -35.08
CA GLY A 207 -9.86 -3.91 -35.15
C GLY A 207 -8.39 -4.13 -35.53
N GLY A 208 -7.62 -3.06 -35.77
CA GLY A 208 -6.21 -3.09 -36.12
C GLY A 208 -5.25 -3.26 -34.94
N PRO A 209 -3.93 -3.24 -35.20
CA PRO A 209 -2.94 -3.34 -34.16
C PRO A 209 -3.01 -2.14 -33.21
N VAL A 210 -2.77 -2.41 -31.93
CA VAL A 210 -2.71 -1.40 -30.89
C VAL A 210 -1.25 -1.11 -30.59
N LYS A 211 -0.81 0.11 -30.91
CA LYS A 211 0.53 0.58 -30.55
C LYS A 211 0.48 1.14 -29.13
N GLY A 212 1.27 0.56 -28.22
CA GLY A 212 1.43 1.03 -26.86
C GLY A 212 2.77 1.72 -26.65
N THR A 213 2.76 2.96 -26.18
CA THR A 213 3.96 3.64 -25.67
C THR A 213 3.88 3.68 -24.15
N PHE A 214 4.88 3.11 -23.49
CA PHE A 214 4.91 2.98 -22.03
C PHE A 214 6.05 3.82 -21.46
N VAL A 215 5.75 4.55 -20.38
CA VAL A 215 6.71 5.44 -19.72
C VAL A 215 6.69 5.20 -18.22
N ALA A 216 7.85 4.97 -17.63
CA ALA A 216 8.04 4.87 -16.20
C ALA A 216 8.45 6.23 -15.65
N ARG A 217 7.69 6.75 -14.68
CA ARG A 217 7.98 8.04 -14.02
C ARG A 217 7.90 7.92 -12.51
N TYR A 218 8.60 8.80 -11.83
CA TYR A 218 8.80 8.72 -10.38
C TYR A 218 8.72 10.09 -9.71
N GLY A 219 8.16 10.08 -8.51
CA GLY A 219 8.13 11.19 -7.59
C GLY A 219 7.13 12.28 -7.96
N PRO A 220 6.92 13.24 -7.06
CA PRO A 220 5.88 14.25 -7.23
C PRO A 220 6.22 15.31 -8.29
N ASP A 221 7.49 15.42 -8.67
CA ASP A 221 7.93 16.23 -9.82
C ASP A 221 7.81 15.47 -11.14
N ASN A 222 7.28 14.25 -11.10
CA ASN A 222 7.02 13.42 -12.26
C ASN A 222 8.29 13.21 -13.10
N ARG A 223 9.39 12.75 -12.49
CA ARG A 223 10.69 12.55 -13.14
C ARG A 223 10.64 11.37 -14.11
N PHE A 224 11.23 11.53 -15.29
CA PHE A 224 11.35 10.45 -16.28
C PHE A 224 12.42 9.43 -15.88
N LEU A 225 12.10 8.14 -15.96
CA LEU A 225 13.05 7.04 -15.72
C LEU A 225 13.35 6.23 -16.99
N GLY A 226 12.34 5.99 -17.83
CA GLY A 226 12.51 5.23 -19.06
C GLY A 226 11.22 5.08 -19.85
N SER A 227 11.35 4.62 -21.09
CA SER A 227 10.21 4.34 -21.98
C SER A 227 10.51 3.22 -22.95
N PHE A 228 9.46 2.56 -23.43
CA PHE A 228 9.54 1.56 -24.49
C PHE A 228 8.20 1.50 -25.24
N GLU A 229 8.22 0.85 -26.40
CA GLU A 229 7.02 0.60 -27.20
C GLU A 229 6.74 -0.90 -27.29
N LEU A 230 5.46 -1.26 -27.32
CA LEU A 230 4.98 -2.59 -27.69
C LEU A 230 3.85 -2.46 -28.70
N THR A 231 3.57 -3.52 -29.44
CA THR A 231 2.44 -3.57 -30.37
C THR A 231 1.69 -4.88 -30.18
N ALA A 232 0.38 -4.79 -29.95
CA ALA A 232 -0.54 -5.92 -30.00
C ALA A 232 -1.08 -6.03 -31.43
N ALA A 233 -1.17 -7.24 -31.98
CA ALA A 233 -1.66 -7.40 -33.35
C ALA A 233 -3.15 -7.08 -33.50
N ASN A 234 -3.91 -7.20 -32.41
CA ASN A 234 -5.34 -6.94 -32.32
C ASN A 234 -5.76 -6.66 -30.86
N GLU A 235 -7.04 -6.33 -30.65
CA GLU A 235 -7.59 -6.03 -29.32
C GLU A 235 -7.52 -7.23 -28.37
N ASP A 236 -7.64 -8.46 -28.88
CA ASP A 236 -7.59 -9.68 -28.06
C ASP A 236 -6.20 -9.91 -27.42
N GLN A 237 -5.14 -9.43 -28.08
CA GLN A 237 -3.77 -9.49 -27.58
C GLN A 237 -3.40 -8.31 -26.67
N LEU A 238 -4.27 -7.31 -26.54
CA LEU A 238 -4.01 -6.14 -25.71
C LEU A 238 -3.74 -6.52 -24.24
N PRO A 239 -4.52 -7.40 -23.57
CA PRO A 239 -4.24 -7.79 -22.19
C PRO A 239 -2.85 -8.40 -22.01
N ALA A 240 -2.43 -9.29 -22.93
CA ALA A 240 -1.12 -9.91 -22.88
C ALA A 240 0.01 -8.88 -23.05
N MET A 241 -0.15 -7.93 -23.99
CA MET A 241 0.79 -6.82 -24.17
C MET A 241 0.90 -5.96 -22.90
N LEU A 242 -0.22 -5.64 -22.24
CA LEU A 242 -0.20 -4.84 -21.02
C LEU A 242 0.47 -5.59 -19.86
N SER A 243 0.22 -6.88 -19.70
CA SER A 243 0.92 -7.70 -18.70
C SER A 243 2.43 -7.75 -18.94
N GLU A 244 2.88 -7.82 -20.21
CA GLU A 244 4.29 -7.72 -20.55
C GLU A 244 4.83 -6.31 -20.25
N ALA A 245 4.08 -5.26 -20.57
CA ALA A 245 4.47 -3.89 -20.30
C ALA A 245 4.69 -3.64 -18.79
N VAL A 246 3.82 -4.16 -17.92
CA VAL A 246 4.02 -4.03 -16.46
C VAL A 246 5.35 -4.64 -16.02
N LYS A 247 5.72 -5.83 -16.52
CA LYS A 247 7.00 -6.49 -16.21
C LYS A 247 8.20 -5.65 -16.67
N ARG A 248 8.11 -5.05 -17.86
CA ARG A 248 9.18 -4.18 -18.38
C ARG A 248 9.30 -2.88 -17.59
N ILE A 249 8.18 -2.28 -17.16
CA ILE A 249 8.19 -1.11 -16.27
C ILE A 249 8.79 -1.46 -14.91
N ASP A 250 8.42 -2.61 -14.33
CA ASP A 250 8.99 -3.08 -13.06
C ASP A 250 10.52 -3.22 -13.16
N THR A 251 11.02 -3.73 -14.29
CA THR A 251 12.46 -3.80 -14.56
C THR A 251 13.12 -2.41 -14.57
N ILE A 252 12.45 -1.39 -15.14
CA ILE A 252 12.95 0.00 -15.14
C ILE A 252 13.00 0.55 -13.71
N TYR A 253 11.95 0.33 -12.91
CA TYR A 253 11.94 0.78 -11.52
C TYR A 253 12.98 0.05 -10.67
N ALA A 254 13.13 -1.26 -10.82
CA ALA A 254 14.17 -2.04 -10.13
C ALA A 254 15.58 -1.53 -10.49
N ALA A 255 15.84 -1.24 -11.76
CA ALA A 255 17.10 -0.63 -12.19
C ALA A 255 17.32 0.76 -11.59
N ALA A 256 16.27 1.60 -11.55
CA ALA A 256 16.33 2.93 -10.94
C ALA A 256 16.61 2.86 -9.43
N LEU A 257 16.05 1.87 -8.72
CA LEU A 257 16.35 1.61 -7.31
C LEU A 257 17.82 1.22 -7.12
N ALA A 258 18.32 0.28 -7.93
CA ALA A 258 19.71 -0.17 -7.87
C ALA A 258 20.71 0.97 -8.14
N GLN A 259 20.32 1.94 -8.96
CA GLN A 259 21.09 3.16 -9.24
C GLN A 259 20.91 4.26 -8.18
N GLY A 260 20.11 4.02 -7.13
CA GLY A 260 19.84 4.98 -6.07
C GLY A 260 18.97 6.18 -6.51
N GLN A 261 18.23 6.06 -7.61
CA GLN A 261 17.34 7.11 -8.12
C GLN A 261 15.96 7.12 -7.46
N LEU A 262 15.49 5.96 -6.96
CA LEU A 262 14.25 5.82 -6.21
C LEU A 262 14.51 6.04 -4.70
N ARG A 263 14.69 7.30 -4.32
CA ARG A 263 14.88 7.72 -2.92
C ARG A 263 13.75 8.65 -2.51
N PRO A 264 12.98 8.31 -1.46
CA PRO A 264 11.89 9.14 -0.97
C PRO A 264 12.28 10.61 -0.91
N ASP A 265 11.46 11.45 -1.52
CA ASP A 265 11.77 12.87 -1.61
C ASP A 265 11.87 13.49 -0.19
N PRO A 266 13.03 14.05 0.20
CA PRO A 266 13.21 14.59 1.55
C PRO A 266 12.28 15.77 1.86
N SER A 267 11.76 16.46 0.84
CA SER A 267 10.78 17.53 1.00
C SER A 267 9.39 17.04 1.42
N LEU A 268 9.07 15.76 1.19
CA LEU A 268 7.82 15.15 1.68
C LEU A 268 7.86 14.92 3.19
N ASN A 269 9.05 14.67 3.74
CA ASN A 269 9.29 14.46 5.17
C ASN A 269 9.65 15.75 5.94
N SER A 270 9.90 16.85 5.22
CA SER A 270 10.21 18.13 5.82
C SER A 270 8.93 18.79 6.33
N GLN A 271 8.76 18.85 7.66
CA GLN A 271 7.76 19.71 8.26
C GLN A 271 7.97 21.13 7.72
N PRO A 272 6.93 21.84 7.24
CA PRO A 272 7.08 23.21 6.82
C PRO A 272 7.59 24.02 8.02
N GLN A 273 8.85 24.44 7.97
CA GLN A 273 9.38 25.46 8.86
C GLN A 273 8.72 26.77 8.45
N ILE A 274 7.49 26.99 8.92
CA ILE A 274 6.91 28.32 8.89
C ILE A 274 7.71 29.12 9.92
N ASP A 275 8.51 30.08 9.44
CA ASP A 275 9.26 30.96 10.33
C ASP A 275 8.26 31.66 11.27
N PRO A 276 8.34 31.46 12.60
CA PRO A 276 7.42 32.08 13.56
C PRO A 276 7.39 33.60 13.43
N LYS A 277 8.49 34.20 12.94
CA LYS A 277 8.59 35.64 12.69
C LYS A 277 7.66 36.11 11.59
N LEU A 278 7.40 35.28 10.57
CA LEU A 278 6.49 35.60 9.48
C LEU A 278 5.03 35.55 9.93
N ILE A 279 4.68 34.59 10.79
CA ILE A 279 3.35 34.50 11.41
C ILE A 279 3.10 35.74 12.28
N ASN A 280 4.04 36.07 13.16
CA ASN A 280 3.90 37.22 14.06
C ASN A 280 3.81 38.54 13.27
N ALA A 281 4.59 38.70 12.20
CA ALA A 281 4.53 39.88 11.34
C ALA A 281 3.19 40.04 10.59
N ILE A 282 2.51 38.93 10.28
CA ILE A 282 1.19 38.96 9.65
C ILE A 282 0.10 39.25 10.69
N VAL A 283 0.19 38.66 11.89
CA VAL A 283 -0.74 38.89 13.01
C VAL A 283 -0.67 40.32 13.51
N ASP A 284 0.53 40.90 13.64
CA ASP A 284 0.72 42.30 14.05
C ASP A 284 0.14 43.30 13.03
N LYS A 285 0.07 42.92 11.74
CA LYS A 285 -0.52 43.74 10.68
C LYS A 285 -2.04 43.63 10.57
N LEU A 286 -2.65 42.55 11.08
CA LEU A 286 -4.08 42.29 10.92
C LEU A 286 -4.94 42.82 12.06
N GLY A 287 -4.35 43.17 13.21
CA GLY A 287 -5.09 43.66 14.38
C GLY A 287 -6.09 42.63 14.96
N PRO A 288 -6.57 42.81 16.19
CA PRO A 288 -7.56 41.90 16.77
C PRO A 288 -8.90 41.99 16.03
N PRO A 289 -9.56 40.86 15.72
CA PRO A 289 -10.84 40.88 15.04
C PRO A 289 -11.92 41.55 15.92
N PRO A 290 -12.81 42.38 15.35
CA PRO A 290 -13.93 42.95 16.10
C PRO A 290 -14.88 41.85 16.56
N GLY A 291 -15.19 41.86 17.86
CA GLY A 291 -16.10 40.90 18.48
C GLY A 291 -17.52 41.04 17.95
N LEU A 292 -18.12 39.93 17.51
CA LEU A 292 -19.54 39.83 17.20
C LEU A 292 -20.20 38.91 18.22
N SER A 293 -20.95 39.53 19.11
CA SER A 293 -21.90 38.89 20.03
C SER A 293 -23.18 38.52 19.28
N GLY A 294 -23.66 37.29 19.46
CA GLY A 294 -25.08 36.91 19.38
C GLY A 294 -25.58 36.32 18.05
N GLY A 295 -25.94 35.03 18.05
CA GLY A 295 -26.74 34.38 17.01
C GLY A 295 -26.58 32.85 16.98
N THR A 296 -27.57 32.12 17.46
CA THR A 296 -27.63 30.65 17.59
C THR A 296 -27.94 29.90 16.27
N ARG A 297 -27.32 28.70 16.13
CA ARG A 297 -27.61 27.54 15.24
C ARG A 297 -27.36 27.78 13.73
N ASP A 298 -26.76 26.91 12.92
CA ASP A 298 -26.56 25.45 12.91
C ASP A 298 -25.28 25.08 12.14
N ALA A 299 -24.75 23.88 12.44
CA ALA A 299 -23.88 23.01 11.64
C ALA A 299 -22.59 23.57 10.99
N ALA A 300 -21.41 23.30 11.58
CA ALA A 300 -20.11 23.28 10.88
C ALA A 300 -18.99 22.62 11.74
N PRO A 301 -17.95 22.03 11.11
CA PRO A 301 -17.14 20.94 11.65
C PRO A 301 -16.03 21.40 12.61
N ALA A 302 -15.62 20.45 13.46
CA ALA A 302 -14.40 20.40 14.29
C ALA A 302 -13.47 21.61 14.17
N ALA A 303 -13.65 22.58 15.07
CA ALA A 303 -12.69 23.63 15.29
C ALA A 303 -11.34 23.00 15.67
N ALA A 304 -10.37 23.11 14.77
CA ALA A 304 -8.98 22.88 15.07
C ALA A 304 -8.62 23.76 16.27
N VAL A 305 -8.10 23.14 17.32
CA VAL A 305 -7.45 23.80 18.46
C VAL A 305 -6.19 24.53 17.97
N SER A 306 -6.38 25.67 17.32
CA SER A 306 -5.34 26.63 17.01
C SER A 306 -5.13 27.47 18.27
N GLY A 307 -4.10 27.13 19.05
CA GLY A 307 -3.76 27.85 20.28
C GLY A 307 -2.91 27.07 21.27
N ALA A 308 -2.66 25.78 21.07
CA ALA A 308 -1.82 25.00 21.97
C ALA A 308 -0.33 25.09 21.56
N THR A 309 0.46 25.86 22.32
CA THR A 309 1.92 25.98 22.18
C THR A 309 2.69 24.83 22.85
N GLY A 310 2.09 23.64 23.00
CA GLY A 310 2.64 22.49 23.71
C GLY A 310 2.42 21.15 23.02
N PRO A 311 3.06 20.05 23.49
CA PRO A 311 2.92 18.72 22.93
C PRO A 311 1.45 18.24 22.95
N SER A 312 0.99 17.69 21.83
CA SER A 312 -0.35 17.11 21.73
C SER A 312 -0.34 15.65 22.16
N ILE A 313 -1.08 15.30 23.21
CA ILE A 313 -1.14 13.95 23.77
C ILE A 313 -2.43 13.25 23.30
N GLN A 314 -2.31 11.98 22.90
CA GLN A 314 -3.47 11.17 22.54
C GLN A 314 -4.11 10.54 23.78
N VAL A 315 -5.42 10.68 23.89
CA VAL A 315 -6.21 10.15 25.00
C VAL A 315 -7.37 9.32 24.46
N GLN A 316 -7.43 8.05 24.85
CA GLN A 316 -8.49 7.10 24.53
C GLN A 316 -9.53 7.06 25.65
N PHE A 317 -10.81 7.08 25.31
CA PHE A 317 -11.90 7.05 26.28
C PHE A 317 -13.09 6.22 25.76
N ALA A 318 -13.84 5.61 26.67
CA ALA A 318 -15.05 4.89 26.29
C ALA A 318 -16.17 5.85 25.89
N SER A 319 -16.79 5.62 24.74
CA SER A 319 -17.85 6.45 24.16
C SER A 319 -19.07 5.60 23.82
N PRO A 320 -19.87 5.18 24.83
CA PRO A 320 -21.08 4.39 24.59
C PRO A 320 -22.14 5.14 23.78
N ASP A 321 -22.21 6.47 23.91
CA ASP A 321 -23.12 7.34 23.18
C ASP A 321 -22.47 8.71 22.90
N ALA A 322 -23.17 9.58 22.16
CA ALA A 322 -22.69 10.91 21.81
C ALA A 322 -22.58 11.85 23.04
N GLY A 323 -23.45 11.70 24.03
CA GLY A 323 -23.39 12.48 25.27
C GLY A 323 -22.15 12.16 26.10
N ALA A 324 -21.69 10.91 26.08
CA ALA A 324 -20.44 10.49 26.72
C ALA A 324 -19.20 11.15 26.07
N VAL A 325 -19.25 11.42 24.78
CA VAL A 325 -18.18 12.12 24.04
C VAL A 325 -18.09 13.59 24.46
N ASP A 326 -19.23 14.27 24.47
CA ASP A 326 -19.30 15.67 24.88
C ASP A 326 -18.90 15.85 26.36
N ALA A 327 -19.37 14.94 27.22
CA ALA A 327 -19.01 14.93 28.64
C ALA A 327 -17.51 14.68 28.86
N ALA A 328 -16.91 13.74 28.12
CA ALA A 328 -15.47 13.46 28.22
C ALA A 328 -14.63 14.65 27.73
N LEU A 329 -14.99 15.27 26.60
CA LEU A 329 -14.31 16.46 26.10
C LEU A 329 -14.41 17.65 27.07
N ALA A 330 -15.60 17.90 27.62
CA ALA A 330 -15.80 18.98 28.57
C ALA A 330 -14.99 18.77 29.86
N ALA A 331 -14.98 17.53 30.38
CA ALA A 331 -14.22 17.19 31.58
C ALA A 331 -12.70 17.31 31.35
N VAL A 332 -12.19 16.86 30.20
CA VAL A 332 -10.75 16.98 29.88
C VAL A 332 -10.34 18.43 29.66
N ARG A 333 -11.19 19.27 29.05
CA ARG A 333 -10.94 20.72 28.95
C ARG A 333 -10.93 21.44 30.31
N GLY A 334 -11.61 20.89 31.31
CA GLY A 334 -11.61 21.42 32.68
C GLY A 334 -10.36 21.07 33.49
N VAL A 335 -9.48 20.20 32.97
CA VAL A 335 -8.23 19.81 33.66
C VAL A 335 -7.24 20.99 33.63
N PRO A 336 -6.69 21.41 34.78
CA PRO A 336 -5.67 22.46 34.83
C PRO A 336 -4.48 22.18 33.92
N GLY A 337 -4.12 23.13 33.06
CA GLY A 337 -3.01 23.02 32.12
C GLY A 337 -3.37 22.48 30.73
N VAL A 338 -4.63 22.05 30.51
CA VAL A 338 -5.13 21.70 29.19
C VAL A 338 -5.43 22.98 28.40
N GLN A 339 -4.76 23.11 27.25
CA GLN A 339 -4.89 24.24 26.32
C GLN A 339 -6.02 24.00 25.30
N GLY A 340 -6.39 22.74 25.08
CA GLY A 340 -7.51 22.35 24.24
C GLY A 340 -7.66 20.84 24.16
N ALA A 341 -8.88 20.38 23.87
CA ALA A 341 -9.16 18.98 23.59
C ALA A 341 -10.12 18.87 22.41
N ALA A 342 -9.79 18.01 21.44
CA ALA A 342 -10.59 17.77 20.25
C ALA A 342 -10.58 16.28 19.89
N THR A 343 -11.72 15.75 19.45
CA THR A 343 -11.82 14.35 19.00
C THR A 343 -11.04 14.17 17.70
N SER A 344 -10.11 13.23 17.69
CA SER A 344 -9.36 12.85 16.48
C SER A 344 -9.95 11.62 15.80
N SER A 345 -10.60 10.73 16.55
CA SER A 345 -11.34 9.57 16.03
C SER A 345 -12.56 9.29 16.91
N LEU A 346 -13.73 9.12 16.28
CA LEU A 346 -15.01 8.92 16.96
C LEU A 346 -15.54 7.52 16.67
N ALA A 347 -15.73 6.71 17.72
CA ALA A 347 -16.32 5.38 17.64
C ALA A 347 -17.46 5.25 18.66
N LEU A 348 -18.68 5.61 18.24
CA LEU A 348 -19.88 5.48 19.08
C LEU A 348 -20.16 4.00 19.36
N GLY A 349 -20.37 3.65 20.63
CA GLY A 349 -20.46 2.26 21.10
C GLY A 349 -19.09 1.59 21.34
N GLY A 350 -17.98 2.32 21.22
CA GLY A 350 -16.61 1.81 21.34
C GLY A 350 -15.66 2.73 22.11
N VAL A 351 -14.40 2.78 21.67
CA VAL A 351 -13.35 3.64 22.25
C VAL A 351 -13.04 4.76 21.28
N SER A 352 -13.32 5.99 21.69
CA SER A 352 -12.97 7.19 20.93
C SER A 352 -11.59 7.71 21.33
N VAL A 353 -10.96 8.46 20.42
CA VAL A 353 -9.65 9.07 20.63
C VAL A 353 -9.78 10.58 20.55
N MET A 354 -9.28 11.29 21.55
CA MET A 354 -9.13 12.73 21.54
C MET A 354 -7.66 13.13 21.60
N ARG A 355 -7.34 14.25 20.96
CA ARG A 355 -6.06 14.93 21.05
C ARG A 355 -6.19 16.07 22.06
N VAL A 356 -5.29 16.08 23.05
CA VAL A 356 -5.26 17.07 24.12
C VAL A 356 -3.96 17.87 23.99
N GLY A 357 -4.08 19.19 23.81
CA GLY A 357 -2.94 20.10 23.93
C GLY A 357 -2.70 20.37 25.41
N TYR A 358 -1.50 20.05 25.90
CA TYR A 358 -1.13 20.21 27.31
C TYR A 358 0.22 20.92 27.43
N GLY A 359 0.34 21.83 28.40
CA GLY A 359 1.55 22.62 28.61
C GLY A 359 2.71 21.88 29.28
N GLY A 360 2.55 20.59 29.64
CA GLY A 360 3.54 19.75 30.32
C GLY A 360 3.74 18.40 29.63
N ASP A 361 4.36 17.46 30.34
CA ASP A 361 4.60 16.10 29.84
C ASP A 361 3.39 15.15 30.06
N LEU A 362 3.49 13.92 29.52
CA LEU A 362 2.46 12.90 29.58
C LEU A 362 2.17 12.44 31.03
N GLU A 363 3.18 12.45 31.89
CA GLU A 363 3.05 12.03 33.29
C GLU A 363 2.29 13.07 34.12
N ALA A 364 2.57 14.35 33.91
CA ALA A 364 1.84 15.47 34.50
C ALA A 364 0.37 15.50 34.08
N LEU A 365 0.07 15.27 32.79
CA LEU A 365 -1.31 15.15 32.31
C LEU A 365 -2.04 13.96 32.97
N ALA A 366 -1.38 12.81 33.08
CA ALA A 366 -1.96 11.64 33.73
C ALA A 366 -2.24 11.88 35.22
N ALA A 367 -1.35 12.58 35.93
CA ALA A 367 -1.57 12.97 37.33
C ALA A 367 -2.76 13.93 37.47
N ALA A 368 -2.85 14.94 36.60
CA ALA A 368 -3.94 15.91 36.60
C ALA A 368 -5.31 15.27 36.29
N LEU A 369 -5.35 14.31 35.37
CA LEU A 369 -6.55 13.52 35.07
C LEU A 369 -6.98 12.63 36.25
N ARG A 370 -6.02 11.99 36.94
CA ARG A 370 -6.32 11.22 38.17
C ARG A 370 -6.87 12.10 39.28
N ALA A 371 -6.35 13.32 39.45
CA ALA A 371 -6.86 14.29 40.41
C ALA A 371 -8.32 14.72 40.12
N GLN A 372 -8.74 14.66 38.85
CA GLN A 372 -10.13 14.89 38.42
C GLN A 372 -11.01 13.62 38.49
N GLY A 373 -10.51 12.53 39.10
CA GLY A 373 -11.26 11.30 39.34
C GLY A 373 -11.22 10.29 38.18
N TRP A 374 -10.40 10.52 37.16
CA TRP A 374 -10.25 9.55 36.06
C TRP A 374 -9.33 8.39 36.44
N LYS A 375 -9.72 7.18 36.07
CA LYS A 375 -8.81 6.03 36.03
C LYS A 375 -7.96 6.12 34.77
N VAL A 376 -6.68 6.42 34.94
CA VAL A 376 -5.73 6.62 33.82
C VAL A 376 -4.75 5.45 33.72
N THR A 377 -4.77 4.78 32.57
CA THR A 377 -3.77 3.77 32.17
C THR A 377 -2.82 4.38 31.14
N GLN A 378 -1.52 4.28 31.39
CA GLN A 378 -0.50 4.83 30.49
C GLN A 378 0.00 3.72 29.55
N GLY A 379 0.02 4.00 28.25
CA GLY A 379 0.69 3.19 27.23
C GLY A 379 1.87 3.95 26.61
N ALA A 380 2.53 3.37 25.60
CA ALA A 380 3.64 4.00 24.88
C ALA A 380 3.18 5.25 24.09
N GLY A 381 3.13 6.41 24.76
CA GLY A 381 2.75 7.70 24.16
C GLY A 381 1.25 7.98 24.10
N VAL A 382 0.40 7.15 24.73
CA VAL A 382 -1.06 7.28 24.74
C VAL A 382 -1.59 7.07 26.15
N LEU A 383 -2.60 7.85 26.54
CA LEU A 383 -3.35 7.66 27.79
C LEU A 383 -4.70 7.01 27.50
N MET A 384 -5.08 5.97 28.24
CA MET A 384 -6.47 5.51 28.28
C MET A 384 -7.12 6.01 29.57
N ILE A 385 -8.24 6.72 29.45
CA ILE A 385 -9.03 7.20 30.57
C ILE A 385 -10.36 6.47 30.64
N ARG A 386 -10.77 6.16 31.87
CA ARG A 386 -12.08 5.63 32.20
C ARG A 386 -12.61 6.36 33.42
N ARG A 387 -13.92 6.61 33.42
CA ARG A 387 -14.58 7.20 34.59
C ARG A 387 -14.80 6.15 35.67
#